data_AF-A0A4Q9NQ54-F1
#
_entry.id   AF-A0A4Q9NQ54-F1
#
_cell.length_a   1.000
_cell.length_b   1.000
_cell.length_c   1.000
_cell.angle_alpha   90.00
_cell.angle_beta   90.00
_cell.angle_gamma   90.00
#
_symmetry.space_group_name_H-M   'P 1'
#
loop_
_entity.id
_entity.type
_entity.pdbx_description
1 polymer ?
#
loop_
_entity_poly.entity_id
_entity_poly.type
_entity_poly.pdbx_seq_one_letter_code
_entity_poly.pdbx_strand_id
1 'polypeptide(L)'
;MSNKQGAYGARAGDTDFRKKWDKEEYAEKARKHDQEEKERMQENEELLKQGKKPRRGRKDDLPKPTELMKRREGSLDLDKNLNKTIVVQNTGNRGPGVPGFYCETCNRTYKDSAGYLDHINGRAHLRALGQTTRIERSTVEQVRARIAYLREKTKEASNAKSFDFEKRLAEVREREAALREEKKAAKKTLRERARVQLAQETVPAAPDAPKDNNDMMAMMGFAGFGTTKK
;
A
#
# COMPACT_ATOMS: atom_id res chain seq x y z
N MET A 1 33.10 -25.78 55.66
CA MET A 1 31.69 -25.55 56.03
C MET A 1 30.80 -26.28 55.04
N SER A 2 29.97 -27.19 55.55
CA SER A 2 29.26 -28.26 54.84
C SER A 2 28.34 -27.78 53.71
N ASN A 3 28.50 -28.34 52.50
CA ASN A 3 27.54 -28.18 51.40
C ASN A 3 26.28 -28.99 51.72
N LYS A 4 25.22 -28.31 52.17
CA LYS A 4 23.88 -28.91 52.29
C LYS A 4 23.30 -29.11 50.89
N GLN A 5 23.52 -30.30 50.33
CA GLN A 5 22.86 -30.79 49.13
C GLN A 5 21.44 -31.27 49.52
N GLY A 6 20.40 -30.82 48.79
CA GLY A 6 19.04 -31.31 48.97
C GLY A 6 18.85 -32.72 48.38
N ALA A 7 17.78 -33.41 48.79
CA ALA A 7 17.51 -34.83 48.53
C ALA A 7 17.43 -35.26 47.04
N TYR A 8 17.42 -34.32 46.09
CA TYR A 8 17.43 -34.59 44.65
C TYR A 8 18.66 -34.03 43.91
N GLY A 9 19.78 -33.80 44.60
CA GLY A 9 21.06 -33.41 43.99
C GLY A 9 21.11 -32.00 43.38
N ALA A 10 19.97 -31.34 43.18
CA ALA A 10 19.90 -29.96 42.71
C ALA A 10 20.45 -29.00 43.78
N ARG A 11 21.49 -28.24 43.40
CA ARG A 11 22.00 -27.12 44.21
C ARG A 11 20.88 -26.09 44.31
N ALA A 12 20.56 -25.63 45.52
CA ALA A 12 19.53 -24.61 45.80
C ALA A 12 19.81 -23.21 45.21
N GLY A 13 20.74 -23.09 44.26
CA GLY A 13 21.13 -21.86 43.58
C GLY A 13 21.00 -21.92 42.05
N ASP A 14 20.34 -22.95 41.50
CA ASP A 14 20.08 -23.03 40.06
C ASP A 14 18.96 -22.06 39.65
N THR A 15 19.31 -20.77 39.63
CA THR A 15 18.49 -19.68 39.11
C THR A 15 19.09 -19.14 37.82
N ASP A 16 19.87 -19.96 37.09
CA ASP A 16 20.53 -19.59 35.84
C ASP A 16 19.55 -19.30 34.69
N PHE A 17 18.26 -19.62 34.87
CA PHE A 17 17.17 -19.19 33.99
C PHE A 17 16.76 -17.73 34.18
N ARG A 18 17.23 -17.05 35.24
CA ARG A 18 16.95 -15.62 35.49
C ARG A 18 18.03 -14.78 34.83
N LYS A 19 17.61 -13.75 34.09
CA LYS A 19 18.52 -12.77 33.47
C LYS A 19 19.37 -12.12 34.56
N LYS A 20 20.64 -12.53 34.65
CA LYS A 20 21.62 -11.91 35.54
C LYS A 20 22.01 -10.59 34.91
N TRP A 21 21.99 -9.52 35.72
CA TRP A 21 22.47 -8.22 35.30
C TRP A 21 23.99 -8.22 35.49
N ASP A 22 24.73 -8.04 34.40
CA ASP A 22 26.18 -7.96 34.44
C ASP A 22 26.60 -6.61 35.04
N LYS A 23 26.85 -6.59 36.35
CA LYS A 23 27.14 -5.38 37.12
C LYS A 23 28.33 -4.59 36.56
N GLU A 24 29.31 -5.28 36.00
CA GLU A 24 30.48 -4.68 35.38
C GLU A 24 30.13 -3.92 34.10
N GLU A 25 29.33 -4.51 33.20
CA GLU A 25 28.86 -3.84 31.97
C GLU A 25 28.04 -2.59 32.30
N TYR A 26 27.15 -2.68 33.29
CA TYR A 26 26.34 -1.54 33.74
C TYR A 26 27.19 -0.46 34.44
N ALA A 27 28.21 -0.85 35.20
CA ALA A 27 29.15 0.08 35.80
C ALA A 27 29.99 0.80 34.73
N GLU A 28 30.48 0.08 33.72
CA GLU A 28 31.18 0.68 32.59
C GLU A 28 30.29 1.63 31.79
N LYS A 29 29.03 1.24 31.56
CA LYS A 29 28.04 2.09 30.89
C LYS A 29 27.73 3.35 31.69
N ALA A 30 27.63 3.25 33.01
CA ALA A 30 27.47 4.41 33.90
C ALA A 30 28.70 5.33 33.83
N ARG A 31 29.93 4.79 33.90
CA ARG A 31 31.15 5.60 33.75
C ARG A 31 31.23 6.30 32.40
N LYS A 32 30.87 5.63 31.31
CA LYS A 32 30.81 6.23 29.97
C LYS A 32 29.79 7.37 29.92
N HIS A 33 28.61 7.17 30.52
CA HIS A 33 27.61 8.23 30.62
C HIS A 33 28.12 9.44 31.43
N ASP A 34 28.76 9.21 32.57
CA ASP A 34 29.33 10.29 33.40
C ASP A 34 30.47 11.04 32.69
N GLN A 35 31.28 10.33 31.89
CA GLN A 35 32.31 10.95 31.05
C GLN A 35 31.68 11.82 29.95
N GLU A 36 30.69 11.30 29.21
CA GLU A 36 29.96 12.06 28.20
C GLU A 36 29.27 13.30 28.79
N GLU A 37 28.70 13.22 29.99
CA GLU A 37 28.09 14.37 30.68
C GLU A 37 29.12 15.41 31.12
N LYS A 38 30.28 14.98 31.63
CA LYS A 38 31.37 15.90 32.01
C LYS A 38 31.91 16.64 30.80
N GLU A 39 32.16 15.94 29.69
CA GLU A 39 32.60 16.55 28.44
C GLU A 39 31.55 17.57 27.93
N ARG A 40 30.26 17.21 27.99
CA ARG A 40 29.16 18.13 27.64
C ARG A 40 29.11 19.38 28.52
N MET A 41 29.39 19.26 29.81
CA MET A 41 29.44 20.39 30.73
C MET A 41 30.63 21.29 30.43
N GLN A 42 31.82 20.72 30.21
CA GLN A 42 33.02 21.47 29.82
C GLN A 42 32.80 22.23 28.50
N GLU A 43 32.25 21.57 27.46
CA GLU A 43 31.92 22.23 26.20
C GLU A 43 30.91 23.37 26.38
N ASN A 44 29.91 23.19 27.26
CA ASN A 44 28.92 24.23 27.54
C ASN A 44 29.55 25.42 28.28
N GLU A 45 30.46 25.18 29.21
CA GLU A 45 31.23 26.22 29.89
C GLU A 45 32.14 26.98 28.92
N GLU A 46 32.78 26.28 27.98
CA GLU A 46 33.56 26.91 26.91
C GLU A 46 32.70 27.76 25.98
N LEU A 47 31.51 27.28 25.62
CA LEU A 47 30.55 28.06 24.83
C LEU A 47 30.07 29.30 25.58
N LEU A 48 29.81 29.19 26.90
CA LEU A 48 29.47 30.31 27.76
C LEU A 48 30.60 31.33 27.86
N LYS A 49 31.86 30.87 28.00
CA LYS A 49 33.06 31.74 27.95
C LYS A 49 33.18 32.47 26.61
N GLN A 50 32.77 31.83 25.51
CA GLN A 50 32.68 32.44 24.18
C GLN A 50 31.40 33.27 23.95
N GLY A 51 30.54 33.45 24.96
CA GLY A 51 29.28 34.20 24.85
C GLY A 51 28.17 33.50 24.04
N LYS A 52 28.35 32.22 23.69
CA LYS A 52 27.38 31.41 22.94
C LYS A 52 26.45 30.67 23.90
N LYS A 53 25.21 30.44 23.47
CA LYS A 53 24.22 29.71 24.27
C LYS A 53 24.63 28.23 24.44
N PRO A 54 24.52 27.65 25.65
CA PRO A 54 24.77 26.23 25.90
C PRO A 54 23.95 25.31 25.00
N ARG A 55 24.55 24.20 24.55
CA ARG A 55 23.86 23.16 23.78
C ARG A 55 23.08 22.25 24.74
N ARG A 56 21.76 22.30 24.63
CA ARG A 56 20.84 21.53 25.48
C ARG A 56 20.68 20.04 25.10
N GLY A 57 21.21 19.61 23.94
CA GLY A 57 21.04 18.24 23.42
C GLY A 57 22.35 17.53 23.09
N ARG A 58 22.30 16.19 22.96
CA ARG A 58 23.42 15.36 22.50
C ARG A 58 23.86 15.81 21.11
N LYS A 59 25.18 15.84 20.87
CA LYS A 59 25.71 15.94 19.52
C LYS A 59 25.49 14.57 18.88
N ASP A 60 24.43 14.45 18.12
CA ASP A 60 24.37 13.37 17.14
C ASP A 60 25.28 13.83 16.00
N ASP A 61 26.38 13.11 15.77
CA ASP A 61 27.31 13.33 14.66
C ASP A 61 26.62 12.92 13.34
N LEU A 62 25.61 13.69 12.99
CA LEU A 62 24.89 13.55 11.74
C LEU A 62 25.80 14.11 10.64
N PRO A 63 25.91 13.41 9.50
CA PRO A 63 26.71 13.87 8.39
C PRO A 63 26.33 15.30 8.03
N LYS A 64 27.35 16.13 7.75
CA LYS A 64 27.11 17.49 7.27
C LYS A 64 26.23 17.40 6.03
N PRO A 65 25.15 18.19 5.92
CA PRO A 65 24.22 18.06 4.82
C PRO A 65 24.93 18.44 3.51
N THR A 66 25.19 17.44 2.68
CA THR A 66 25.93 17.56 1.42
C THR A 66 25.02 17.91 0.25
N GLU A 67 23.72 17.62 0.35
CA GLU A 67 22.78 17.78 -0.76
C GLU A 67 21.75 18.89 -0.54
N LEU A 68 21.32 19.52 -1.64
CA LEU A 68 20.19 20.46 -1.65
C LEU A 68 18.87 19.69 -1.57
N MET A 69 17.80 20.38 -1.16
CA MET A 69 16.49 19.75 -0.96
C MET A 69 15.97 19.21 -2.30
N LYS A 70 15.93 17.89 -2.45
CA LYS A 70 15.40 17.22 -3.65
C LYS A 70 13.88 17.10 -3.57
N ARG A 71 13.23 17.10 -4.73
CA ARG A 71 11.81 16.75 -4.83
C ARG A 71 11.64 15.26 -4.51
N ARG A 72 10.61 14.92 -3.73
CA ARG A 72 10.27 13.52 -3.45
C ARG A 72 9.84 12.82 -4.74
N GLU A 73 10.40 11.64 -5.00
CA GLU A 73 10.10 10.81 -6.18
C GLU A 73 8.92 9.86 -5.94
N GLY A 74 8.71 9.42 -4.70
CA GLY A 74 7.61 8.52 -4.31
C GLY A 74 6.45 9.22 -3.59
N SER A 75 5.28 8.58 -3.63
CA SER A 75 4.15 8.94 -2.76
C SER A 75 4.47 8.62 -1.30
N LEU A 76 4.00 9.47 -0.41
CA LEU A 76 4.20 9.31 1.04
C LEU A 76 3.19 8.33 1.68
N ASP A 77 2.37 7.71 0.84
CA ASP A 77 1.36 6.70 1.16
C ASP A 77 0.57 6.98 2.44
N LEU A 78 0.10 8.22 2.59
CA LEU A 78 -0.69 8.68 3.73
C LEU A 78 -2.02 7.92 3.87
N ASP A 79 -2.48 7.30 2.79
CA ASP A 79 -3.79 6.65 2.69
C ASP A 79 -3.79 5.17 3.10
N LYS A 80 -2.61 4.58 3.37
CA LYS A 80 -2.46 3.13 3.65
C LYS A 80 -3.34 2.62 4.79
N ASN A 81 -3.62 3.48 5.76
CA ASN A 81 -4.34 3.16 6.99
C ASN A 81 -5.75 3.75 7.04
N LEU A 82 -6.28 4.26 5.93
CA LEU A 82 -7.67 4.70 5.88
C LEU A 82 -8.60 3.51 6.09
N ASN A 83 -9.57 3.67 6.99
CA ASN A 83 -10.59 2.68 7.36
C ASN A 83 -10.07 1.33 7.89
N LYS A 84 -8.79 1.24 8.29
CA LYS A 84 -8.21 0.03 8.88
C LYS A 84 -8.01 0.21 10.38
N THR A 85 -8.47 -0.75 11.17
CA THR A 85 -8.18 -0.84 12.61
C THR A 85 -6.87 -1.61 12.81
N ILE A 86 -5.88 -0.97 13.42
CA ILE A 86 -4.57 -1.59 13.69
C ILE A 86 -4.51 -1.94 15.17
N VAL A 87 -4.22 -3.21 15.48
CA VAL A 87 -3.99 -3.67 16.85
C VAL A 87 -2.60 -3.21 17.29
N VAL A 88 -2.54 -2.45 18.38
CA VAL A 88 -1.29 -1.91 18.93
C VAL A 88 -0.52 -3.03 19.62
N GLN A 89 0.53 -3.54 18.98
CA GLN A 89 1.36 -4.61 19.55
C GLN A 89 2.51 -4.08 20.43
N ASN A 90 2.85 -2.79 20.31
CA ASN A 90 3.96 -2.19 21.03
C ASN A 90 3.46 -1.33 22.19
N THR A 91 3.88 -1.63 23.42
CA THR A 91 3.51 -0.86 24.63
C THR A 91 4.20 0.50 24.68
N GLY A 92 5.29 0.68 23.92
CA GLY A 92 5.93 1.98 23.75
C GLY A 92 5.16 2.85 22.77
N ASN A 93 4.89 4.11 23.14
CA ASN A 93 4.28 5.13 22.25
C ASN A 93 5.14 5.50 21.02
N ARG A 94 6.23 4.78 20.74
CA ARG A 94 7.18 5.01 19.64
C ARG A 94 7.52 3.68 18.97
N GLY A 95 7.40 3.62 17.65
CA GLY A 95 7.85 2.49 16.83
C GLY A 95 6.82 2.00 15.79
N PRO A 96 7.21 1.05 14.92
CA PRO A 96 6.45 0.64 13.72
C PRO A 96 5.15 -0.16 14.00
N GLY A 97 4.72 -0.29 15.26
CA GLY A 97 3.48 -0.97 15.65
C GLY A 97 2.47 -0.06 16.38
N VAL A 98 2.73 1.25 16.41
CA VAL A 98 1.85 2.25 17.03
C VAL A 98 0.98 2.89 15.93
N PRO A 99 -0.32 3.10 16.18
CA PRO A 99 -1.21 3.74 15.21
C PRO A 99 -0.71 5.16 14.89
N GLY A 100 -0.50 5.43 13.61
CA GLY A 100 0.00 6.71 13.10
C GLY A 100 0.96 6.56 11.92
N PHE A 101 1.54 7.68 11.50
CA PHE A 101 2.59 7.75 10.51
C PHE A 101 3.95 7.56 11.17
N TYR A 102 4.70 6.55 10.75
CA TYR A 102 6.01 6.26 11.28
C TYR A 102 7.11 6.78 10.36
N CYS A 103 8.07 7.49 10.95
CA CYS A 103 9.29 7.92 10.29
C CYS A 103 10.45 7.00 10.69
N GLU A 104 11.00 6.27 9.71
CA GLU A 104 12.10 5.32 9.91
C GLU A 104 13.40 6.01 10.30
N THR A 105 13.74 7.15 9.68
CA THR A 105 15.02 7.81 9.92
C THR A 105 15.11 8.44 11.31
N CYS A 106 13.97 8.86 11.87
CA CYS A 106 13.92 9.54 13.16
C CYS A 106 13.33 8.66 14.28
N ASN A 107 12.89 7.45 13.97
CA ASN A 107 12.24 6.53 14.91
C ASN A 107 11.10 7.19 15.71
N ARG A 108 10.29 8.01 15.04
CA ARG A 108 9.17 8.76 15.64
C ARG A 108 7.87 8.45 14.93
N THR A 109 6.81 8.32 15.72
CA THR A 109 5.44 8.14 15.25
C THR A 109 4.66 9.43 15.44
N TYR A 110 3.88 9.79 14.43
CA TYR A 110 3.01 10.97 14.41
C TYR A 110 1.57 10.52 14.23
N LYS A 111 0.65 11.10 15.00
CA LYS A 111 -0.78 10.74 14.94
C LYS A 111 -1.48 11.38 13.75
N ASP A 112 -1.05 12.59 13.37
CA ASP A 112 -1.66 13.39 12.32
C ASP A 112 -0.77 13.46 11.08
N SER A 113 -1.40 13.58 9.91
CA SER A 113 -0.71 13.73 8.63
C SER A 113 0.03 15.06 8.52
N ALA A 114 -0.55 16.15 9.02
CA ALA A 114 0.10 17.47 9.06
C ALA A 114 1.38 17.43 9.92
N GLY A 115 1.30 16.86 11.12
CA GLY A 115 2.47 16.71 12.00
C GLY A 115 3.57 15.82 11.40
N TYR A 116 3.17 14.78 10.66
CA TYR A 116 4.13 13.96 9.91
C TYR A 116 4.78 14.75 8.77
N LEU A 117 4.02 15.51 7.99
CA LEU A 117 4.58 16.34 6.91
C LEU A 117 5.54 17.42 7.44
N ASP A 118 5.19 18.10 8.53
CA ASP A 118 6.04 19.09 9.18
C ASP A 118 7.33 18.46 9.72
N HIS A 119 7.24 17.24 10.22
CA HIS A 119 8.42 16.50 10.67
C HIS A 119 9.38 16.21 9.53
N ILE A 120 8.89 15.65 8.41
CA ILE A 120 9.74 15.22 7.31
C ILE A 120 10.31 16.43 6.55
N ASN A 121 9.60 17.56 6.53
CA ASN A 121 10.10 18.82 6.00
C ASN A 121 10.96 19.59 7.04
N GLY A 122 11.05 19.10 8.26
CA GLY A 122 11.79 19.71 9.35
C GLY A 122 13.30 19.60 9.18
N ARG A 123 14.03 20.64 9.61
CA ARG A 123 15.50 20.73 9.54
C ARG A 123 16.21 19.54 10.21
N ALA A 124 15.63 19.00 11.28
CA ALA A 124 16.22 17.87 12.01
C ALA A 124 16.15 16.57 11.19
N HIS A 125 15.01 16.30 10.55
CA HIS A 125 14.84 15.14 9.68
C HIS A 125 15.70 15.25 8.42
N LEU A 126 15.69 16.41 7.76
CA LEU A 126 16.52 16.65 6.58
C LEU A 126 18.01 16.56 6.89
N ARG A 127 18.45 17.00 8.08
CA ARG A 127 19.84 16.81 8.53
C ARG A 127 20.20 15.32 8.68
N ALA A 128 19.28 14.50 9.19
CA ALA A 128 19.49 13.06 9.28
C ALA A 128 19.58 12.39 7.90
N LEU A 129 18.89 12.93 6.90
CA LEU A 129 19.01 12.52 5.50
C LEU A 129 20.25 13.10 4.78
N GLY A 130 20.98 14.04 5.40
CA GLY A 130 22.09 14.74 4.74
C GLY A 130 21.65 15.81 3.73
N GLN A 131 20.39 16.27 3.80
CA GLN A 131 19.84 17.33 2.95
C GLN A 131 19.72 18.65 3.70
N THR A 132 19.93 19.76 2.98
CA THR A 132 19.64 21.10 3.49
C THR A 132 18.19 21.49 3.20
N THR A 133 17.67 22.49 3.92
CA THR A 133 16.35 23.11 3.59
C THR A 133 16.42 24.09 2.43
N ARG A 134 17.57 24.22 1.76
CA ARG A 134 17.74 25.16 0.65
C ARG A 134 17.43 24.42 -0.64
N ILE A 135 16.57 25.03 -1.45
CA ILE A 135 16.18 24.52 -2.77
C ILE A 135 17.07 25.19 -3.82
N GLU A 136 17.40 24.46 -4.88
CA GLU A 136 18.08 25.01 -6.05
C GLU A 136 17.24 26.06 -6.76
N ARG A 137 17.90 27.10 -7.30
CA ARG A 137 17.22 28.09 -8.14
C ARG A 137 16.94 27.48 -9.51
N SER A 138 15.71 27.60 -9.98
CA SER A 138 15.29 27.05 -11.28
C SER A 138 15.95 27.79 -12.45
N THR A 139 16.38 27.06 -13.47
CA THR A 139 16.87 27.65 -14.74
C THR A 139 15.73 27.96 -15.70
N VAL A 140 15.97 28.82 -16.70
CA VAL A 140 14.96 29.19 -17.71
C VAL A 140 14.48 27.97 -18.50
N GLU A 141 15.39 27.04 -18.81
CA GLU A 141 15.08 25.81 -19.54
C GLU A 141 14.16 24.88 -18.73
N GLN A 142 14.40 24.72 -17.42
CA GLN A 142 13.54 23.95 -16.53
C GLN A 142 12.12 24.54 -16.46
N VAL A 143 12.01 25.88 -16.46
CA VAL A 143 10.71 26.56 -16.48
C VAL A 143 9.97 26.29 -17.79
N ARG A 144 10.65 26.39 -18.95
CA ARG A 144 10.05 26.09 -20.25
C ARG A 144 9.58 24.64 -20.34
N ALA A 145 10.41 23.68 -19.91
CA ALA A 145 10.05 22.27 -19.88
C ALA A 145 8.85 22.01 -18.95
N ARG A 146 8.80 22.68 -17.78
CA ARG A 146 7.68 22.56 -16.85
C ARG A 146 6.38 23.13 -17.43
N ILE A 147 6.43 24.27 -18.12
CA ILE A 147 5.27 24.87 -18.79
C ILE A 147 4.77 23.95 -19.91
N ALA A 148 5.66 23.39 -20.72
CA ALA A 148 5.28 22.43 -21.77
C ALA A 148 4.57 21.21 -21.18
N TYR A 149 5.14 20.61 -20.13
CA TYR A 149 4.52 19.49 -19.42
C TYR A 149 3.14 19.83 -18.83
N LEU A 150 3.00 21.02 -18.24
CA LEU A 150 1.70 21.45 -17.71
C LEU A 150 0.69 21.67 -18.83
N ARG A 151 1.10 22.21 -19.98
CA ARG A 151 0.22 22.37 -21.15
C ARG A 151 -0.28 21.03 -21.66
N GLU A 152 0.60 20.04 -21.81
CA GLU A 152 0.20 18.69 -22.23
C GLU A 152 -0.74 18.05 -21.21
N LYS A 153 -0.44 18.13 -19.92
CA LYS A 153 -1.36 17.66 -18.87
C LYS A 153 -2.73 18.34 -18.89
N THR A 154 -2.77 19.64 -19.11
CA THR A 154 -4.04 20.37 -19.21
C THR A 154 -4.80 19.99 -20.48
N LYS A 155 -4.11 19.73 -21.59
CA LYS A 155 -4.72 19.23 -22.84
C LYS A 155 -5.26 17.82 -22.66
N GLU A 156 -4.51 16.93 -22.02
CA GLU A 156 -4.97 15.58 -21.68
C GLU A 156 -6.19 15.65 -20.76
N ALA A 157 -6.17 16.50 -19.74
CA ALA A 157 -7.31 16.69 -18.84
C ALA A 157 -8.51 17.36 -19.53
N SER A 158 -8.31 18.23 -20.53
CA SER A 158 -9.41 18.78 -21.33
C SER A 158 -9.95 17.76 -22.32
N ASN A 159 -9.09 16.98 -22.97
CA ASN A 159 -9.47 15.91 -23.88
C ASN A 159 -10.23 14.80 -23.15
N ALA A 160 -9.81 14.47 -21.91
CA ALA A 160 -10.53 13.56 -21.02
C ALA A 160 -11.82 14.16 -20.44
N LYS A 161 -12.10 15.45 -20.64
CA LYS A 161 -13.42 16.04 -20.34
C LYS A 161 -14.27 16.16 -21.61
N SER A 162 -13.64 16.40 -22.75
CA SER A 162 -14.24 16.35 -24.08
C SER A 162 -14.20 14.93 -24.67
N PHE A 163 -14.54 13.92 -23.88
CA PHE A 163 -14.83 12.61 -24.45
C PHE A 163 -16.05 12.76 -25.37
N ASP A 164 -15.85 12.58 -26.68
CA ASP A 164 -16.91 12.61 -27.69
C ASP A 164 -18.00 11.59 -27.34
N PHE A 165 -19.16 12.09 -26.88
CA PHE A 165 -20.31 11.25 -26.54
C PHE A 165 -20.74 10.35 -27.71
N GLU A 166 -20.56 10.84 -28.95
CA GLU A 166 -20.85 10.07 -30.17
C GLU A 166 -19.97 8.83 -30.31
N LYS A 167 -18.67 8.93 -30.03
CA LYS A 167 -17.75 7.78 -30.08
C LYS A 167 -18.10 6.75 -29.01
N ARG A 168 -18.48 7.19 -27.81
CA ARG A 168 -18.93 6.30 -26.73
C ARG A 168 -20.26 5.63 -27.06
N LEU A 169 -21.20 6.35 -27.66
CA LEU A 169 -22.47 5.80 -28.16
C LEU A 169 -22.28 4.84 -29.33
N ALA A 170 -21.27 5.05 -30.18
CA ALA A 170 -20.89 4.12 -31.23
C ALA A 170 -20.30 2.84 -30.63
N GLU A 171 -19.32 2.94 -29.71
CA GLU A 171 -18.74 1.77 -29.02
C GLU A 171 -19.77 0.96 -28.24
N VAL A 172 -20.71 1.62 -27.57
CA VAL A 172 -21.81 0.92 -26.86
C VAL A 172 -22.72 0.18 -27.85
N ARG A 173 -23.06 0.81 -28.99
CA ARG A 173 -23.87 0.17 -30.05
C ARG A 173 -23.14 -1.02 -30.68
N GLU A 174 -21.84 -0.90 -30.93
CA GLU A 174 -21.02 -2.00 -31.47
C GLU A 174 -20.90 -3.16 -30.48
N ARG A 175 -20.68 -2.87 -29.19
CA ARG A 175 -20.68 -3.91 -28.14
C ARG A 175 -22.05 -4.59 -28.03
N GLU A 176 -23.14 -3.84 -28.11
CA GLU A 176 -24.49 -4.43 -28.09
C GLU A 176 -24.76 -5.28 -29.33
N ALA A 177 -24.30 -4.84 -30.50
CA ALA A 177 -24.39 -5.60 -31.75
C ALA A 177 -23.58 -6.90 -31.67
N ALA A 178 -22.33 -6.85 -31.21
CA ALA A 178 -21.48 -8.03 -31.01
C ALA A 178 -22.13 -9.03 -30.03
N LEU A 179 -22.62 -8.57 -28.88
CA LEU A 179 -23.34 -9.41 -27.92
C LEU A 179 -24.61 -10.03 -28.52
N ARG A 180 -25.30 -9.31 -29.40
CA ARG A 180 -26.49 -9.82 -30.10
C ARG A 180 -26.12 -10.89 -31.13
N GLU A 181 -24.99 -10.74 -31.82
CA GLU A 181 -24.47 -11.74 -32.76
C GLU A 181 -23.97 -12.99 -32.04
N GLU A 182 -23.24 -12.84 -30.94
CA GLU A 182 -22.82 -13.94 -30.08
C GLU A 182 -24.03 -14.72 -29.54
N LYS A 183 -25.07 -14.03 -29.07
CA LYS A 183 -26.33 -14.68 -28.65
C LYS A 183 -27.02 -15.43 -29.78
N LYS A 184 -27.02 -14.88 -31.00
CA LYS A 184 -27.59 -15.55 -32.18
C LYS A 184 -26.76 -16.78 -32.58
N ALA A 185 -25.43 -16.69 -32.54
CA ALA A 185 -24.52 -17.80 -32.81
C ALA A 185 -24.66 -18.91 -31.75
N ALA A 186 -24.75 -18.55 -30.47
CA ALA A 186 -25.03 -19.48 -29.39
C ALA A 186 -26.38 -20.19 -29.58
N LYS A 187 -27.43 -19.47 -29.99
CA LYS A 187 -28.74 -20.07 -30.25
C LYS A 187 -28.72 -21.01 -31.48
N LYS A 188 -27.94 -20.69 -32.52
CA LYS A 188 -27.76 -21.55 -33.70
C LYS A 188 -27.01 -22.84 -33.35
N THR A 189 -25.89 -22.73 -32.65
CA THR A 189 -25.11 -23.90 -32.20
C THR A 189 -25.91 -24.80 -31.26
N LEU A 190 -26.73 -24.24 -30.37
CA LEU A 190 -27.66 -25.02 -29.54
C LEU A 190 -28.73 -25.75 -30.37
N ARG A 191 -29.31 -25.09 -31.38
CA ARG A 191 -30.28 -25.73 -32.29
C ARG A 191 -29.66 -26.83 -33.14
N GLU A 192 -28.43 -26.65 -33.61
CA GLU A 192 -27.69 -27.67 -34.35
C GLU A 192 -27.34 -28.86 -33.45
N ARG A 193 -26.88 -28.61 -32.21
CA ARG A 193 -26.65 -29.68 -31.22
C ARG A 193 -27.93 -30.45 -30.91
N ALA A 194 -29.06 -29.76 -30.72
CA ALA A 194 -30.36 -30.40 -30.49
C ALA A 194 -30.81 -31.23 -31.71
N ARG A 195 -30.58 -30.74 -32.94
CA ARG A 195 -30.86 -31.51 -34.17
C ARG A 195 -29.98 -32.75 -34.31
N VAL A 196 -28.70 -32.65 -33.98
CA VAL A 196 -27.78 -33.80 -34.02
C VAL A 196 -28.14 -34.83 -32.96
N GLN A 197 -28.56 -34.40 -31.76
CA GLN A 197 -29.07 -35.30 -30.71
C GLN A 197 -30.34 -36.02 -31.15
N LEU A 198 -31.32 -35.30 -31.71
CA LEU A 198 -32.53 -35.91 -32.29
C LEU A 198 -32.22 -36.84 -33.47
N ALA A 199 -31.24 -36.50 -34.32
CA ALA A 199 -30.79 -37.38 -35.39
C ALA A 199 -30.08 -38.65 -34.87
N GLN A 200 -29.38 -38.56 -33.73
CA GLN A 200 -28.78 -39.73 -33.06
C GLN A 200 -29.83 -40.62 -32.38
N GLU A 201 -30.91 -40.05 -31.86
CA GLU A 201 -32.06 -40.81 -31.34
C GLU A 201 -32.93 -41.43 -32.44
N THR A 202 -32.79 -41.02 -33.71
CA THR A 202 -33.66 -41.46 -34.82
C THR A 202 -32.99 -42.37 -35.86
N VAL A 203 -31.87 -43.02 -35.53
CA VAL A 203 -31.32 -44.13 -36.34
C VAL A 203 -31.78 -45.47 -35.74
N PRO A 204 -32.29 -46.42 -36.55
CA PRO A 204 -33.48 -47.19 -36.21
C PRO A 204 -33.18 -48.57 -35.62
N ALA A 205 -33.87 -48.90 -34.53
CA ALA A 205 -34.16 -50.27 -34.15
C ALA A 205 -35.67 -50.50 -34.26
N ALA A 206 -36.06 -51.16 -35.35
CA ALA A 206 -37.33 -51.83 -35.65
C ALA A 206 -38.65 -50.99 -35.69
N PRO A 207 -39.61 -51.36 -36.56
CA PRO A 207 -40.78 -50.55 -36.89
C PRO A 207 -42.04 -51.06 -36.16
N ASP A 208 -42.61 -50.24 -35.27
CA ASP A 208 -44.04 -50.29 -34.92
C ASP A 208 -44.47 -48.90 -34.38
N ALA A 209 -45.64 -48.42 -34.84
CA ALA A 209 -46.22 -47.07 -34.76
C ALA A 209 -46.62 -46.60 -33.31
N PRO A 210 -47.18 -45.39 -33.04
CA PRO A 210 -47.65 -44.31 -33.94
C PRO A 210 -47.33 -42.85 -33.50
N LYS A 211 -47.71 -41.93 -34.39
CA LYS A 211 -47.89 -40.47 -34.32
C LYS A 211 -48.06 -39.78 -32.94
N ASP A 212 -46.96 -39.40 -32.26
CA ASP A 212 -47.01 -38.51 -31.07
C ASP A 212 -46.30 -37.15 -31.24
N ASN A 213 -45.76 -36.86 -32.42
CA ASN A 213 -45.05 -35.60 -32.65
C ASN A 213 -45.98 -34.36 -32.71
N ASN A 214 -47.29 -34.53 -32.82
CA ASN A 214 -48.24 -33.41 -32.95
C ASN A 214 -48.69 -32.85 -31.60
N ASP A 215 -48.76 -33.69 -30.56
CA ASP A 215 -49.23 -33.30 -29.22
C ASP A 215 -48.11 -32.62 -28.41
N MET A 216 -46.86 -33.08 -28.54
CA MET A 216 -45.71 -32.38 -27.97
C MET A 216 -45.49 -30.99 -28.60
N MET A 217 -45.82 -30.81 -29.88
CA MET A 217 -45.69 -29.52 -30.57
C MET A 217 -46.71 -28.48 -30.09
N ALA A 218 -47.93 -28.94 -29.79
CA ALA A 218 -48.99 -28.12 -29.19
C ALA A 218 -48.67 -27.75 -27.72
N MET A 219 -48.07 -28.67 -26.96
CA MET A 219 -47.66 -28.43 -25.57
C MET A 219 -46.47 -27.46 -25.45
N MET A 220 -45.59 -27.41 -26.46
CA MET A 220 -44.47 -26.45 -26.54
C MET A 220 -44.83 -25.12 -27.22
N GLY A 221 -46.10 -24.86 -27.50
CA GLY A 221 -46.59 -23.55 -27.96
C GLY A 221 -46.32 -23.23 -29.44
N PHE A 222 -45.98 -24.20 -30.28
CA PHE A 222 -45.92 -24.03 -31.74
C PHE A 222 -47.30 -24.20 -32.36
N ALA A 223 -48.28 -23.39 -31.91
CA ALA A 223 -49.54 -23.22 -32.63
C ALA A 223 -49.30 -22.31 -33.84
N GLY A 224 -49.81 -22.73 -34.99
CA GLY A 224 -49.49 -22.18 -36.31
C GLY A 224 -49.54 -20.65 -36.42
N PHE A 225 -48.46 -20.09 -36.97
CA PHE A 225 -48.40 -18.72 -37.43
C PHE A 225 -49.44 -18.54 -38.55
N GLY A 226 -50.43 -17.67 -38.32
CA GLY A 226 -51.61 -17.52 -39.17
C GLY A 226 -51.26 -17.25 -40.64
N THR A 227 -51.76 -18.13 -41.52
CA THR A 227 -51.80 -17.89 -42.95
C THR A 227 -52.86 -16.84 -43.29
N THR A 228 -52.46 -15.83 -44.06
CA THR A 228 -53.29 -14.75 -44.58
C THR A 228 -54.46 -15.22 -45.44
N LYS A 229 -55.72 -14.86 -45.09
CA LYS A 229 -56.81 -14.49 -46.04
C LYS A 229 -58.12 -14.13 -45.33
N LYS A 230 -58.32 -12.83 -45.08
CA LYS A 230 -59.39 -11.94 -45.59
C LYS A 230 -59.37 -10.64 -44.80
#